data_AF-A0A069EZ90-F1
#
_entry.id   AF-A0A069EZ90-F1
#
_cell.length_a   1.000
_cell.length_b   1.000
_cell.length_c   1.000
_cell.angle_alpha   90.00
_cell.angle_beta   90.00
_cell.angle_gamma   90.00
#
_symmetry.space_group_name_H-M   'P 1'
#
loop_
_entity.id
_entity.type
_entity.pdbx_description
1 polymer ?
#
loop_
_entity_poly.entity_id
_entity_poly.type
_entity_poly.pdbx_seq_one_letter_code
_entity_poly.pdbx_strand_id
1 'polypeptide(L)'
;MNKRHLFLALSLFCFGFWTWTSAQESSSPPVEEKQIEESPDLSAEFSLLQEEVKKLRLAVEEESAKAVTPVTIRIPKINVDTAIEQVGLLENGQMGVPADEDQVGWFEPGVKPGSKGNAVIAGHVDSKTGPAVFYELDQLVAGDEIVIVDEAGNTPRFEVTKTERYETANAPIKEIFGATDKRNLNLITCSGTFGSAGYDERFVVYTELVDAEVPLADDFALDVPTNVELRGTFLTWHAVRNDTVIGYRIYQVIDGENVHLESVPSHARKSIEVPDERATYYVTAIDRLGNESSPSEATE
;
A
#
# COMPACT_ATOMS: atom_id res chain seq x y z
N MET A 1 -11.53 -85.21 53.99
CA MET A 1 -10.19 -85.81 54.12
C MET A 1 -9.16 -84.69 53.94
N ASN A 2 -8.43 -84.36 55.03
CA ASN A 2 -7.27 -83.44 55.21
C ASN A 2 -7.30 -82.01 54.62
N LYS A 3 -7.38 -80.94 55.45
CA LYS A 3 -6.28 -80.21 56.19
C LYS A 3 -5.45 -79.31 55.25
N ARG A 4 -5.00 -78.09 55.54
CA ARG A 4 -5.17 -77.00 56.54
C ARG A 4 -4.14 -75.90 56.14
N HIS A 5 -4.25 -74.69 56.70
CA HIS A 5 -3.27 -73.57 56.79
C HIS A 5 -3.32 -72.53 55.63
N LEU A 6 -3.64 -71.24 55.80
CA LEU A 6 -3.22 -70.15 56.72
C LEU A 6 -1.81 -69.59 56.42
N PHE A 7 -1.71 -68.44 55.74
CA PHE A 7 -1.18 -67.14 56.24
C PHE A 7 -0.97 -66.08 55.13
N LEU A 8 -1.11 -64.81 55.54
CA LEU A 8 -0.82 -63.54 54.84
C LEU A 8 0.61 -63.42 54.28
N ALA A 9 0.78 -62.62 53.21
CA ALA A 9 1.85 -61.62 53.10
C ALA A 9 1.55 -60.56 52.03
N LEU A 10 1.89 -59.32 52.39
CA LEU A 10 1.80 -58.06 51.66
C LEU A 10 3.01 -57.89 50.70
N SER A 11 2.83 -57.30 49.51
CA SER A 11 3.67 -56.22 48.91
C SER A 11 3.74 -56.23 47.37
N LEU A 12 3.43 -55.03 46.83
CA LEU A 12 4.00 -54.32 45.67
C LEU A 12 4.28 -55.09 44.37
N PHE A 13 3.58 -54.72 43.29
CA PHE A 13 4.20 -54.66 41.96
C PHE A 13 3.59 -53.53 41.11
N CYS A 14 4.50 -52.76 40.51
CA CYS A 14 4.28 -51.54 39.74
C CYS A 14 3.43 -51.73 38.49
N PHE A 15 2.56 -50.75 38.21
CA PHE A 15 1.86 -50.61 36.92
C PHE A 15 2.84 -50.10 35.85
N GLY A 16 3.17 -50.97 34.89
CA GLY A 16 3.85 -50.59 33.66
C GLY A 16 2.87 -49.94 32.68
N PHE A 17 3.09 -48.66 32.40
CA PHE A 17 2.44 -47.89 31.35
C PHE A 17 2.92 -48.37 29.97
N TRP A 18 1.98 -48.73 29.09
CA TRP A 18 2.24 -48.84 27.65
C TRP A 18 2.29 -47.44 27.04
N THR A 19 3.46 -47.03 26.55
CA THR A 19 3.63 -45.80 25.77
C THR A 19 3.47 -46.12 24.29
N TRP A 20 2.45 -45.51 23.69
CA TRP A 20 2.16 -45.48 22.26
C TRP A 20 3.21 -44.60 21.57
N THR A 21 3.86 -45.13 20.53
CA THR A 21 4.81 -44.38 19.69
C THR A 21 4.05 -43.52 18.70
N SER A 22 4.25 -42.20 18.71
CA SER A 22 3.76 -41.30 17.66
C SER A 22 4.93 -40.58 17.03
N ALA A 23 4.86 -40.49 15.71
CA ALA A 23 5.89 -39.98 14.83
C ALA A 23 6.21 -38.50 15.10
N GLN A 24 7.46 -38.18 14.83
CA GLN A 24 8.14 -36.92 15.07
C GLN A 24 7.73 -35.91 13.99
N GLU A 25 6.95 -34.91 14.37
CA GLU A 25 6.58 -33.77 13.54
C GLU A 25 7.45 -32.58 14.00
N SER A 26 8.39 -32.17 13.14
CA SER A 26 9.30 -31.07 13.36
C SER A 26 8.55 -29.75 13.26
N SER A 27 8.09 -29.20 14.39
CA SER A 27 7.59 -27.84 14.46
C SER A 27 8.75 -26.86 14.36
N SER A 28 8.80 -26.07 13.29
CA SER A 28 9.59 -24.84 13.21
C SER A 28 9.29 -23.92 14.40
N PRO A 29 10.27 -23.15 14.90
CA PRO A 29 10.05 -22.24 16.01
C PRO A 29 9.03 -21.14 15.62
N PRO A 30 8.27 -20.59 16.58
CA PRO A 30 7.36 -19.49 16.29
C PRO A 30 8.18 -18.29 15.82
N VAL A 31 7.79 -17.71 14.69
CA VAL A 31 8.26 -16.39 14.28
C VAL A 31 7.79 -15.42 15.36
N GLU A 32 8.75 -14.82 16.05
CA GLU A 32 8.51 -13.75 17.00
C GLU A 32 7.88 -12.60 16.24
N GLU A 33 6.58 -12.44 16.43
CA GLU A 33 5.76 -11.38 15.88
C GLU A 33 6.32 -10.08 16.45
N LYS A 34 7.16 -9.42 15.65
CA LYS A 34 7.71 -8.12 15.97
C LYS A 34 6.53 -7.18 16.15
N GLN A 35 6.23 -6.85 17.41
CA GLN A 35 5.20 -5.90 17.78
C GLN A 35 5.43 -4.64 16.95
N ILE A 36 4.47 -4.34 16.08
CA ILE A 36 4.31 -3.02 15.50
C ILE A 36 4.05 -2.13 16.71
N GLU A 37 5.02 -1.30 17.08
CA GLU A 37 4.85 -0.29 18.13
C GLU A 37 3.58 0.49 17.79
N GLU A 38 2.62 0.49 18.71
CA GLU A 38 1.39 1.28 18.59
C GLU A 38 1.78 2.72 18.27
N SER A 39 1.32 3.22 17.11
CA SER A 39 1.34 4.64 16.80
C SER A 39 0.78 5.41 18.00
N PRO A 40 1.41 6.50 18.48
CA PRO A 40 0.89 7.27 19.60
C PRO A 40 -0.59 7.61 19.34
N ASP A 41 -1.46 7.46 20.34
CA ASP A 41 -2.90 7.69 20.23
C ASP A 41 -3.20 9.19 20.06
N LEU A 42 -2.92 9.72 18.87
CA LEU A 42 -3.19 11.09 18.43
C LEU A 42 -4.69 11.41 18.52
N SER A 43 -5.55 10.39 18.60
CA SER A 43 -6.99 10.52 18.66
C SER A 43 -7.50 10.89 20.06
N ALA A 44 -6.81 10.45 21.11
CA ALA A 44 -7.04 10.94 22.47
C ALA A 44 -6.51 12.37 22.67
N GLU A 45 -5.41 12.71 22.00
CA GLU A 45 -4.72 14.00 22.13
C GLU A 45 -5.40 15.15 21.35
N PHE A 46 -6.00 14.85 20.20
CA PHE A 46 -6.68 15.82 19.33
C PHE A 46 -8.10 15.33 18.97
N SER A 47 -9.02 15.44 19.93
CA SER A 47 -10.39 14.87 19.93
C SER A 47 -11.28 15.15 18.69
N LEU A 48 -10.93 16.11 17.82
CA LEU A 48 -11.68 16.42 16.60
C LEU A 48 -11.28 15.57 15.37
N LEU A 49 -10.22 14.76 15.46
CA LEU A 49 -9.59 14.17 14.28
C LEU A 49 -10.23 12.88 13.74
N GLN A 50 -10.95 12.06 14.52
CA GLN A 50 -11.34 10.73 13.99
C GLN A 50 -12.30 10.81 12.81
N GLU A 51 -13.39 11.57 12.91
CA GLU A 51 -14.36 11.66 11.82
C GLU A 51 -13.80 12.47 10.64
N GLU A 52 -12.96 13.46 10.90
CA GLU A 52 -12.41 14.32 9.86
C GLU A 52 -11.22 13.67 9.14
N VAL A 53 -10.32 12.98 9.85
CA VAL A 53 -9.24 12.16 9.27
C VAL A 53 -9.81 10.92 8.59
N LYS A 54 -10.85 10.27 9.14
CA LYS A 54 -11.54 9.17 8.44
C LYS A 54 -12.22 9.67 7.19
N LYS A 55 -12.90 10.82 7.23
CA LYS A 55 -13.56 11.42 6.06
C LYS A 55 -12.55 11.92 5.04
N LEU A 56 -11.41 12.47 5.46
CA LEU A 56 -10.32 12.89 4.59
C LEU A 56 -9.59 11.69 4.00
N ARG A 57 -9.32 10.64 4.77
CA ARG A 57 -8.74 9.39 4.27
C ARG A 57 -9.68 8.73 3.26
N LEU A 58 -10.97 8.60 3.59
CA LEU A 58 -11.97 8.10 2.64
C LEU A 58 -12.07 9.00 1.40
N ALA A 59 -11.95 10.32 1.54
CA ALA A 59 -11.94 11.24 0.41
C ALA A 59 -10.65 11.12 -0.43
N VAL A 60 -9.48 10.93 0.19
CA VAL A 60 -8.18 10.72 -0.48
C VAL A 60 -8.10 9.32 -1.12
N GLU A 61 -8.74 8.32 -0.53
CA GLU A 61 -8.87 6.95 -1.04
C GLU A 61 -9.90 6.90 -2.20
N GLU A 62 -10.97 7.70 -2.13
CA GLU A 62 -11.87 7.95 -3.27
C GLU A 62 -11.22 8.84 -4.36
N GLU A 63 -10.27 9.70 -4.00
CA GLU A 63 -9.63 10.66 -4.90
C GLU A 63 -8.37 10.11 -5.60
N SER A 64 -7.57 9.28 -4.93
CA SER A 64 -6.35 8.65 -5.49
C SER A 64 -6.65 7.41 -6.35
N ALA A 65 -7.79 6.74 -6.13
CA ALA A 65 -8.26 5.63 -6.96
C ALA A 65 -9.43 6.06 -7.88
N LYS A 66 -9.37 7.27 -8.45
CA LYS A 66 -10.34 7.68 -9.47
C LYS A 66 -10.15 6.78 -10.69
N ALA A 67 -11.23 6.08 -11.04
CA ALA A 67 -11.27 5.34 -12.29
C ALA A 67 -11.04 6.29 -13.46
N VAL A 68 -10.01 6.02 -14.27
CA VAL A 68 -9.59 6.90 -15.35
C VAL A 68 -10.04 6.40 -16.71
N THR A 69 -10.24 7.34 -17.63
CA THR A 69 -10.27 7.01 -19.07
C THR A 69 -8.83 7.14 -19.57
N PRO A 70 -8.15 6.03 -19.86
CA PRO A 70 -6.70 6.03 -20.03
C PRO A 70 -6.31 6.60 -21.41
N VAL A 71 -5.32 7.49 -21.46
CA VAL A 71 -4.78 8.05 -22.72
C VAL A 71 -3.30 7.80 -22.92
N THR A 72 -2.54 7.55 -21.86
CA THR A 72 -1.12 7.21 -21.93
C THR A 72 -0.80 6.11 -20.92
N ILE A 73 0.06 5.17 -21.33
CA ILE A 73 0.66 4.17 -20.45
C ILE A 73 2.16 4.42 -20.36
N ARG A 74 2.71 4.25 -19.15
CA ARG A 74 4.15 4.24 -18.91
C ARG A 74 4.55 2.98 -18.17
N ILE A 75 5.62 2.33 -18.66
CA ILE A 75 6.23 1.16 -18.03
C ILE A 75 7.74 1.39 -18.02
N PRO A 76 8.28 2.03 -16.97
CA PRO A 76 9.67 2.50 -16.95
C PRO A 76 10.70 1.39 -17.17
N LYS A 77 10.44 0.19 -16.64
CA LYS A 77 11.33 -0.97 -16.71
C LYS A 77 11.71 -1.35 -18.15
N ILE A 78 10.77 -1.19 -19.08
CA ILE A 78 10.89 -1.57 -20.49
C ILE A 78 10.80 -0.36 -21.43
N ASN A 79 11.01 0.85 -20.90
CA ASN A 79 11.00 2.12 -21.65
C ASN A 79 9.74 2.36 -22.51
N VAL A 80 8.58 1.88 -22.08
CA VAL A 80 7.31 2.18 -22.75
C VAL A 80 6.76 3.50 -22.20
N ASP A 81 6.51 4.46 -23.09
CA ASP A 81 5.73 5.68 -22.84
C ASP A 81 4.98 6.00 -24.14
N THR A 82 3.72 5.59 -24.22
CA THR A 82 2.94 5.63 -25.47
C THR A 82 1.46 5.89 -25.24
N ALA A 83 0.79 6.31 -26.31
CA ALA A 83 -0.64 6.55 -26.33
C ALA A 83 -1.44 5.24 -26.20
N ILE A 84 -2.66 5.38 -25.70
CA ILE A 84 -3.62 4.28 -25.54
C ILE A 84 -4.77 4.48 -26.51
N GLU A 85 -4.97 3.53 -27.41
CA GLU A 85 -6.14 3.43 -28.29
C GLU A 85 -7.31 2.78 -27.54
N GLN A 86 -8.54 3.18 -27.85
CA GLN A 86 -9.74 2.48 -27.37
C GLN A 86 -10.09 1.38 -28.36
N VAL A 87 -10.09 0.13 -27.88
CA VAL A 87 -10.46 -1.04 -28.69
C VAL A 87 -11.70 -1.73 -28.14
N GLY A 88 -12.53 -2.25 -29.04
CA GLY A 88 -13.77 -2.94 -28.72
C GLY A 88 -13.70 -4.44 -28.94
N LEU A 89 -14.86 -5.05 -29.13
CA LEU A 89 -14.97 -6.43 -29.59
C LEU A 89 -15.06 -6.48 -31.12
N LEU A 90 -14.40 -7.46 -31.71
CA LEU A 90 -14.57 -7.86 -33.10
C LEU A 90 -15.85 -8.69 -33.28
N GLU A 91 -16.29 -8.89 -34.52
CA GLU A 91 -17.50 -9.68 -34.84
C GLU A 91 -17.42 -11.13 -34.32
N ASN A 92 -16.21 -11.67 -34.20
CA ASN A 92 -15.96 -13.01 -33.69
C ASN A 92 -15.89 -13.08 -32.14
N GLY A 93 -16.13 -11.96 -31.44
CA GLY A 93 -16.11 -11.85 -29.99
C GLY A 93 -14.72 -11.72 -29.37
N GLN A 94 -13.66 -11.59 -30.16
CA GLN A 94 -12.31 -11.30 -29.65
C GLN A 94 -12.15 -9.81 -29.34
N MET A 95 -11.28 -9.49 -28.39
CA MET A 95 -10.81 -8.12 -28.17
C MET A 95 -10.05 -7.64 -29.41
N GLY A 96 -10.32 -6.40 -29.84
CA GLY A 96 -9.51 -5.73 -30.85
C GLY A 96 -8.07 -5.51 -30.38
N VAL A 97 -7.17 -5.24 -31.32
CA VAL A 97 -5.78 -4.87 -31.05
C VAL A 97 -5.54 -3.44 -31.51
N PRO A 98 -4.57 -2.71 -30.93
CA PRO A 98 -4.24 -1.37 -31.40
C PRO A 98 -3.88 -1.39 -32.89
N ALA A 99 -4.29 -0.34 -33.61
CA ALA A 99 -4.00 -0.19 -35.03
C ALA A 99 -2.52 0.16 -35.27
N ASP A 100 -1.94 0.96 -34.38
CA ASP A 100 -0.53 1.30 -34.36
C ASP A 100 0.26 0.24 -33.55
N GLU A 101 1.32 -0.29 -34.15
CA GLU A 101 2.19 -1.32 -33.52
C GLU A 101 3.03 -0.72 -32.37
N ASP A 102 3.20 0.60 -32.35
CA ASP A 102 3.92 1.35 -31.31
C ASP A 102 2.99 1.84 -30.17
N GLN A 103 1.69 1.56 -30.24
CA GLN A 103 0.68 1.92 -29.23
C GLN A 103 0.03 0.70 -28.62
N VAL A 104 -0.68 0.92 -27.50
CA VAL A 104 -1.46 -0.13 -26.83
C VAL A 104 -2.95 0.14 -26.98
N GLY A 105 -3.77 -0.90 -26.86
CA GLY A 105 -5.22 -0.82 -26.92
C GLY A 105 -5.86 -1.17 -25.58
N TRP A 106 -6.60 -0.24 -24.97
CA TRP A 106 -7.45 -0.50 -23.82
C TRP A 106 -8.81 -1.04 -24.26
N PHE A 107 -9.25 -2.13 -23.62
CA PHE A 107 -10.59 -2.69 -23.82
C PHE A 107 -11.67 -1.80 -23.19
N GLU A 108 -12.12 -0.80 -23.94
CA GLU A 108 -13.08 0.22 -23.48
C GLU A 108 -14.41 -0.35 -22.96
N PRO A 109 -15.01 -1.39 -23.58
CA PRO A 109 -16.25 -1.98 -23.07
C PRO A 109 -16.11 -2.64 -21.69
N GLY A 110 -14.87 -2.83 -21.22
CA GLY A 110 -14.54 -3.44 -19.94
C GLY A 110 -14.43 -2.45 -18.78
N VAL A 111 -13.61 -2.82 -17.80
CA VAL A 111 -13.41 -2.02 -16.58
C VAL A 111 -12.44 -0.88 -16.87
N LYS A 112 -12.77 0.32 -16.37
CA LYS A 112 -11.85 1.47 -16.38
C LYS A 112 -10.69 1.24 -15.41
N PRO A 113 -9.43 1.48 -15.80
CA PRO A 113 -8.30 1.40 -14.87
C PRO A 113 -8.56 2.22 -13.60
N GLY A 114 -8.31 1.61 -12.44
CA GLY A 114 -8.60 2.20 -11.13
C GLY A 114 -9.97 1.85 -10.57
N SER A 115 -10.93 1.34 -11.37
CA SER A 115 -12.17 0.75 -10.84
C SER A 115 -11.93 -0.64 -10.26
N LYS A 116 -12.86 -1.11 -9.40
CA LYS A 116 -12.94 -2.52 -9.04
C LYS A 116 -13.24 -3.38 -10.29
N GLY A 117 -12.51 -4.47 -10.45
CA GLY A 117 -12.55 -5.37 -11.60
C GLY A 117 -11.21 -5.46 -12.32
N ASN A 118 -11.20 -6.13 -13.47
CA ASN A 118 -10.04 -6.28 -14.33
C ASN A 118 -10.13 -5.32 -15.53
N ALA A 119 -9.34 -4.26 -15.53
CA ALA A 119 -9.07 -3.49 -16.75
C ALA A 119 -8.06 -4.26 -17.62
N VAL A 120 -8.16 -4.18 -18.94
CA VAL A 120 -7.27 -4.93 -19.85
C VAL A 120 -6.69 -4.02 -20.93
N ILE A 121 -5.38 -4.09 -21.09
CA ILE A 121 -4.64 -3.41 -22.17
C ILE A 121 -3.88 -4.45 -22.98
N ALA A 122 -4.06 -4.43 -24.30
CA ALA A 122 -3.35 -5.28 -25.24
C ALA A 122 -2.31 -4.49 -26.04
N GLY A 123 -1.20 -5.12 -26.39
CA GLY A 123 -0.20 -4.53 -27.28
C GLY A 123 0.47 -5.61 -28.13
N HIS A 124 0.99 -5.21 -29.29
CA HIS A 124 1.70 -6.12 -30.18
C HIS A 124 3.07 -6.49 -29.60
N VAL A 125 3.45 -7.76 -29.72
CA VAL A 125 4.81 -8.21 -29.36
C VAL A 125 5.80 -7.84 -30.46
N ASP A 126 5.40 -7.97 -31.71
CA ASP A 126 6.20 -7.66 -32.88
C ASP A 126 5.34 -7.19 -34.05
N SER A 127 6.03 -6.77 -35.10
CA SER A 127 5.50 -6.33 -36.38
C SER A 127 6.19 -7.05 -37.53
N LYS A 128 5.74 -6.78 -38.75
CA LYS A 128 6.46 -7.23 -39.96
C LYS A 128 7.87 -6.63 -40.09
N THR A 129 8.15 -5.54 -39.38
CA THR A 129 9.39 -4.77 -39.48
C THR A 129 10.31 -4.92 -38.27
N GLY A 130 9.85 -5.53 -37.18
CA GLY A 130 10.66 -5.76 -35.99
C GLY A 130 9.85 -5.78 -34.68
N PRO A 131 10.52 -5.60 -33.54
CA PRO A 131 9.87 -5.42 -32.23
C PRO A 131 8.75 -4.38 -32.25
N ALA A 132 7.69 -4.63 -31.47
CA ALA A 132 6.59 -3.69 -31.26
C ALA A 132 6.50 -3.27 -29.78
N VAL A 133 5.47 -2.51 -29.40
CA VAL A 133 5.35 -1.89 -28.08
C VAL A 133 5.55 -2.83 -26.89
N PHE A 134 5.08 -4.08 -26.98
CA PHE A 134 5.14 -5.08 -25.90
C PHE A 134 6.17 -6.18 -26.18
N TYR A 135 7.15 -5.93 -27.07
CA TYR A 135 8.23 -6.88 -27.34
C TYR A 135 8.97 -7.33 -26.07
N GLU A 136 9.22 -6.39 -25.16
CA GLU A 136 9.95 -6.63 -23.91
C GLU A 136 9.04 -6.87 -22.70
N LEU A 137 7.73 -7.09 -22.91
CA LEU A 137 6.78 -7.22 -21.80
C LEU A 137 7.13 -8.37 -20.85
N ASP A 138 7.80 -9.41 -21.36
CA ASP A 138 8.23 -10.58 -20.58
C ASP A 138 9.43 -10.34 -19.65
N GLN A 139 10.00 -9.12 -19.68
CA GLN A 139 11.02 -8.68 -18.73
C GLN A 139 10.41 -8.16 -17.42
N LEU A 140 9.09 -7.93 -17.37
CA LEU A 140 8.40 -7.48 -16.16
C LEU A 140 8.34 -8.60 -15.11
N VAL A 141 8.55 -8.24 -13.86
CA VAL A 141 8.45 -9.13 -12.70
C VAL A 141 7.64 -8.47 -11.59
N ALA A 142 7.27 -9.25 -10.57
CA ALA A 142 6.54 -8.70 -9.42
C ALA A 142 7.29 -7.53 -8.77
N GLY A 143 6.58 -6.45 -8.45
CA GLY A 143 7.14 -5.19 -7.95
C GLY A 143 7.42 -4.13 -9.01
N ASP A 144 7.39 -4.47 -10.32
CA ASP A 144 7.56 -3.46 -11.37
C ASP A 144 6.33 -2.56 -11.49
N GLU A 145 6.54 -1.27 -11.79
CA GLU A 145 5.48 -0.26 -11.86
C GLU A 145 4.91 -0.08 -13.28
N ILE A 146 3.59 0.13 -13.34
CA ILE A 146 2.87 0.61 -14.52
C ILE A 146 2.06 1.85 -14.13
N VAL A 147 2.19 2.91 -14.92
CA VAL A 147 1.46 4.17 -14.69
C VAL A 147 0.51 4.41 -15.85
N ILE A 148 -0.75 4.70 -15.53
CA ILE A 148 -1.74 5.17 -16.50
C ILE A 148 -1.92 6.66 -16.31
N VAL A 149 -2.12 7.40 -17.39
CA VAL A 149 -2.42 8.85 -17.35
C VAL A 149 -3.72 9.10 -18.11
N ASP A 150 -4.57 9.98 -17.58
CA ASP A 150 -5.75 10.49 -18.29
C ASP A 150 -5.57 11.92 -18.83
N GLU A 151 -6.54 12.42 -19.58
CA GLU A 151 -6.49 13.77 -20.16
C GLU A 151 -6.43 14.89 -19.10
N ALA A 152 -6.91 14.62 -17.88
CA ALA A 152 -6.90 15.56 -16.77
C ALA A 152 -5.59 15.51 -15.96
N GLY A 153 -4.68 14.58 -16.29
CA GLY A 153 -3.41 14.39 -15.60
C GLY A 153 -3.49 13.51 -14.35
N ASN A 154 -4.60 12.81 -14.11
CA ASN A 154 -4.68 11.81 -13.03
C ASN A 154 -3.79 10.61 -13.40
N THR A 155 -3.07 10.08 -12.41
CA THR A 155 -2.06 9.04 -12.65
C THR A 155 -2.19 7.81 -11.72
N PRO A 156 -3.19 6.94 -11.90
CA PRO A 156 -3.24 5.69 -11.13
C PRO A 156 -2.03 4.82 -11.44
N ARG A 157 -1.41 4.30 -10.37
CA ARG A 157 -0.20 3.47 -10.41
C ARG A 157 -0.57 2.03 -10.07
N PHE A 158 0.02 1.09 -10.78
CA PHE A 158 -0.20 -0.32 -10.61
C PHE A 158 1.14 -1.01 -10.41
N GLU A 159 1.15 -2.03 -9.55
CA GLU A 159 2.33 -2.87 -9.34
C GLU A 159 2.07 -4.26 -9.91
N VAL A 160 3.04 -4.78 -10.65
CA VAL A 160 3.01 -6.16 -11.12
C VAL A 160 2.97 -7.10 -9.92
N THR A 161 1.97 -7.98 -9.90
CA THR A 161 1.82 -9.00 -8.86
C THR A 161 2.35 -10.35 -9.31
N LYS A 162 2.13 -10.70 -10.59
CA LYS A 162 2.64 -11.92 -11.23
C LYS A 162 2.59 -11.81 -12.75
N THR A 163 3.29 -12.72 -13.42
CA THR A 163 3.29 -12.88 -14.88
C THR A 163 3.06 -14.35 -15.24
N GLU A 164 2.29 -14.60 -16.29
CA GLU A 164 1.94 -15.96 -16.72
C GLU A 164 1.97 -16.11 -18.24
N ARG A 165 2.31 -17.30 -18.71
CA ARG A 165 2.15 -17.72 -20.12
C ARG A 165 1.02 -18.74 -20.21
N TYR A 166 0.13 -18.52 -21.15
CA TYR A 166 -0.96 -19.45 -21.44
C TYR A 166 -0.94 -19.83 -22.91
N GLU A 167 -1.23 -21.10 -23.21
CA GLU A 167 -1.62 -21.46 -24.57
C GLU A 167 -2.84 -20.63 -24.99
N THR A 168 -2.83 -20.08 -26.19
CA THR A 168 -3.85 -19.14 -26.68
C THR A 168 -5.27 -19.71 -26.58
N ALA A 169 -5.43 -21.01 -26.83
CA ALA A 169 -6.71 -21.70 -26.74
C ALA A 169 -7.18 -21.94 -25.30
N ASN A 170 -6.27 -21.92 -24.32
CA ASN A 170 -6.51 -22.26 -22.93
C ASN A 170 -6.32 -21.07 -21.96
N ALA A 171 -6.13 -19.86 -22.48
CA ALA A 171 -5.99 -18.66 -21.67
C ALA A 171 -7.24 -18.47 -20.78
N PRO A 172 -7.06 -18.22 -19.46
CA PRO A 172 -8.18 -18.17 -18.52
C PRO A 172 -8.94 -16.84 -18.64
N ILE A 173 -9.88 -16.78 -19.60
CA ILE A 173 -10.65 -15.56 -19.90
C ILE A 173 -11.29 -14.93 -18.67
N LYS A 174 -11.81 -15.75 -17.74
CA LYS A 174 -12.42 -15.23 -16.49
C LYS A 174 -11.41 -14.59 -15.55
N GLU A 175 -10.18 -15.07 -15.52
CA GLU A 175 -9.12 -14.47 -14.69
C GLU A 175 -8.63 -13.16 -15.31
N ILE A 176 -8.53 -13.11 -16.64
CA ILE A 176 -8.00 -11.95 -17.37
C ILE A 176 -9.05 -10.83 -17.49
N PHE A 177 -10.31 -11.16 -17.80
CA PHE A 177 -11.37 -10.19 -18.10
C PHE A 177 -12.53 -10.20 -17.11
N GLY A 178 -12.60 -11.19 -16.22
CA GLY A 178 -13.76 -11.38 -15.35
C GLY A 178 -13.85 -10.39 -14.19
N ALA A 179 -14.91 -10.53 -13.40
CA ALA A 179 -15.11 -9.71 -12.20
C ALA A 179 -14.15 -10.11 -11.08
N THR A 180 -13.74 -9.12 -10.30
CA THR A 180 -12.95 -9.26 -9.08
C THR A 180 -13.24 -8.05 -8.18
N ASP A 181 -13.06 -8.21 -6.87
CA ASP A 181 -13.20 -7.12 -5.91
C ASP A 181 -11.93 -6.24 -5.83
N LYS A 182 -10.84 -6.70 -6.45
CA LYS A 182 -9.58 -5.97 -6.59
C LYS A 182 -9.66 -4.92 -7.69
N ARG A 183 -8.70 -3.98 -7.72
CA ARG A 183 -8.57 -2.96 -8.77
C ARG A 183 -7.40 -3.33 -9.67
N ASN A 184 -7.62 -4.22 -10.62
CA ASN A 184 -6.55 -4.80 -11.42
C ASN A 184 -6.41 -4.11 -12.78
N LEU A 185 -5.18 -4.11 -13.30
CA LEU A 185 -4.87 -3.80 -14.69
C LEU A 185 -4.05 -4.96 -15.29
N ASN A 186 -4.64 -5.71 -16.22
CA ASN A 186 -3.96 -6.82 -16.87
C ASN A 186 -3.39 -6.35 -18.21
N LEU A 187 -2.10 -6.55 -18.43
CA LEU A 187 -1.48 -6.35 -19.74
C LEU A 187 -1.38 -7.69 -20.46
N ILE A 188 -1.68 -7.72 -21.76
CA ILE A 188 -1.65 -8.95 -22.55
C ILE A 188 -0.94 -8.73 -23.89
N THR A 189 -0.12 -9.68 -24.29
CA THR A 189 0.49 -9.73 -25.62
C THR A 189 0.57 -11.16 -26.17
N CYS A 190 0.89 -11.28 -27.46
CA CYS A 190 1.21 -12.54 -28.10
C CYS A 190 2.58 -13.05 -27.64
N SER A 191 2.74 -14.36 -27.49
CA SER A 191 4.00 -15.01 -27.09
C SER A 191 4.17 -16.35 -27.79
N GLY A 192 5.30 -17.00 -27.59
CA GLY A 192 5.54 -18.35 -28.05
C GLY A 192 5.97 -18.41 -29.52
N THR A 193 5.55 -19.44 -30.22
CA THR A 193 5.96 -19.69 -31.61
C THR A 193 4.93 -19.16 -32.59
N PHE A 194 5.39 -18.39 -33.57
CA PHE A 194 4.53 -17.93 -34.66
C PHE A 194 4.27 -19.06 -35.67
N GLY A 195 3.02 -19.46 -35.82
CA GLY A 195 2.56 -20.47 -36.77
C GLY A 195 1.54 -19.94 -37.78
N SER A 196 0.91 -20.85 -38.53
CA SER A 196 -0.11 -20.49 -39.53
C SER A 196 -1.37 -19.85 -38.93
N ALA A 197 -1.62 -20.08 -37.64
CA ALA A 197 -2.73 -19.50 -36.89
C ALA A 197 -2.31 -18.26 -36.06
N GLY A 198 -1.08 -17.78 -36.25
CA GLY A 198 -0.45 -16.78 -35.39
C GLY A 198 0.33 -17.40 -34.24
N TYR A 199 0.59 -16.57 -33.22
CA TYR A 199 1.24 -16.97 -31.98
C TYR A 199 0.40 -17.96 -31.17
N ASP A 200 1.04 -19.03 -30.71
CA ASP A 200 0.40 -20.11 -29.96
C ASP A 200 0.23 -19.81 -28.46
N GLU A 201 0.86 -18.77 -27.92
CA GLU A 201 0.73 -18.37 -26.51
C GLU A 201 0.26 -16.92 -26.33
N ARG A 202 -0.19 -16.62 -25.11
CA ARG A 202 -0.41 -15.28 -24.59
C ARG A 202 0.44 -15.10 -23.34
N PHE A 203 1.16 -13.99 -23.29
CA PHE A 203 1.84 -13.54 -22.08
C PHE A 203 0.95 -12.50 -21.39
N VAL A 204 0.67 -12.72 -20.10
CA VAL A 204 -0.19 -11.87 -19.30
C VAL A 204 0.56 -11.38 -18.08
N VAL A 205 0.55 -10.07 -17.88
CA VAL A 205 1.05 -9.41 -16.68
C VAL A 205 -0.15 -9.00 -15.85
N TYR A 206 -0.23 -9.52 -14.62
CA TYR A 206 -1.29 -9.22 -13.68
C TYR A 206 -0.81 -8.16 -12.70
N THR A 207 -1.57 -7.08 -12.56
CA THR A 207 -1.23 -5.99 -11.64
C THR A 207 -2.40 -5.63 -10.76
N GLU A 208 -2.09 -4.97 -9.66
CA GLU A 208 -3.06 -4.42 -8.73
C GLU A 208 -2.74 -2.93 -8.52
N LEU A 209 -3.79 -2.11 -8.37
CA LEU A 209 -3.63 -0.69 -8.09
C LEU A 209 -2.86 -0.55 -6.79
N VAL A 210 -1.78 0.23 -6.84
CA VAL A 210 -1.12 0.72 -5.63
C VAL A 210 -1.94 1.92 -5.19
N ASP A 211 -2.64 1.80 -4.06
CA ASP A 211 -3.19 2.96 -3.41
C ASP A 211 -2.05 3.97 -3.27
N ALA A 212 -2.29 5.23 -3.65
CA ALA A 212 -1.24 6.24 -3.58
C ALA A 212 -0.63 6.15 -2.18
N GLU A 213 0.65 5.75 -2.12
CA GLU A 213 1.41 5.85 -0.89
C GLU A 213 1.21 7.29 -0.44
N VAL A 214 0.49 7.43 0.68
CA VAL A 214 0.68 8.62 1.49
C VAL A 214 2.17 8.53 1.84
N PRO A 215 3.02 9.45 1.35
CA PRO A 215 4.46 9.30 1.43
C PRO A 215 4.83 8.90 2.86
N LEU A 216 5.52 7.76 3.00
CA LEU A 216 6.04 7.34 4.29
C LEU A 216 6.87 8.50 4.85
N ALA A 217 6.65 8.75 6.14
CA ALA A 217 7.15 9.83 6.99
C ALA A 217 8.59 10.33 6.80
N ASP A 218 9.47 9.59 6.12
CA ASP A 218 10.91 9.82 6.16
C ASP A 218 11.42 10.91 5.20
N ASP A 219 10.66 11.30 4.16
CA ASP A 219 11.13 12.28 3.16
C ASP A 219 10.69 13.74 3.40
N PHE A 220 9.92 14.01 4.47
CA PHE A 220 9.56 15.37 4.87
C PHE A 220 9.86 15.60 6.34
N ALA A 221 11.08 16.05 6.66
CA ALA A 221 11.31 16.70 7.94
C ALA A 221 10.35 17.89 8.04
N LEU A 222 9.35 17.81 8.93
CA LEU A 222 8.38 18.87 9.11
C LEU A 222 9.08 20.17 9.51
N ASP A 223 8.66 21.27 8.89
CA ASP A 223 9.13 22.60 9.23
C ASP A 223 8.91 22.88 10.71
N VAL A 224 9.95 23.45 11.34
CA VAL A 224 9.95 23.76 12.76
C VAL A 224 9.14 25.04 13.03
N PRO A 225 8.30 25.10 14.07
CA PRO A 225 7.64 26.34 14.50
C PRO A 225 8.64 27.45 14.79
N THR A 226 8.38 28.64 14.26
CA THR A 226 9.26 29.82 14.43
C THR A 226 8.63 30.86 15.33
N ASN A 227 9.44 31.83 15.79
CA ASN A 227 8.99 32.95 16.62
C ASN A 227 8.31 32.48 17.93
N VAL A 228 8.87 31.43 18.54
CA VAL A 228 8.42 30.92 19.82
C VAL A 228 8.85 31.89 20.90
N GLU A 229 7.91 32.65 21.43
CA GLU A 229 8.16 33.74 22.38
C GLU A 229 7.29 33.58 23.63
N LEU A 230 7.91 33.77 24.79
CA LEU A 230 7.22 33.88 26.07
C LEU A 230 7.01 35.35 26.43
N ARG A 231 5.75 35.78 26.59
CA ARG A 231 5.37 37.14 26.99
C ARG A 231 4.51 37.09 28.25
N GLY A 232 5.15 37.25 29.41
CA GLY A 232 4.50 37.01 30.70
C GLY A 232 4.15 35.53 30.84
N THR A 233 2.89 35.21 31.10
CA THR A 233 2.41 33.82 31.17
C THR A 233 1.95 33.27 29.82
N PHE A 234 2.11 34.00 28.71
CA PHE A 234 1.65 33.53 27.40
C PHE A 234 2.82 33.11 26.52
N LEU A 235 2.83 31.84 26.13
CA LEU A 235 3.67 31.34 25.05
C LEU A 235 2.96 31.59 23.73
N THR A 236 3.69 32.05 22.71
CA THR A 236 3.17 32.30 21.35
C THR A 236 4.13 31.79 20.29
N TRP A 237 3.62 31.42 19.12
CA TRP A 237 4.45 30.98 18.00
C TRP A 237 3.81 31.30 16.64
N HIS A 238 4.59 31.22 15.57
CA HIS A 238 4.08 31.30 14.21
C HIS A 238 3.61 29.92 13.72
N ALA A 239 2.49 29.93 13.00
CA ALA A 239 1.99 28.72 12.35
C ALA A 239 2.95 28.27 11.24
N VAL A 240 3.24 26.98 11.20
CA VAL A 240 3.94 26.33 10.09
C VAL A 240 3.02 26.34 8.87
N ARG A 241 3.54 26.81 7.72
CA ARG A 241 2.79 26.93 6.46
C ARG A 241 2.87 25.62 5.66
N ASN A 242 2.37 24.57 6.27
CA ASN A 242 2.24 23.26 5.65
C ASN A 242 0.82 22.76 5.91
N ASP A 243 0.11 22.39 4.84
CA ASP A 243 -1.28 21.96 4.90
C ASP A 243 -1.45 20.56 5.53
N THR A 244 -0.35 19.83 5.72
CA THR A 244 -0.32 18.58 6.46
C THR A 244 -0.27 18.77 7.97
N VAL A 245 0.07 19.96 8.49
CA VAL A 245 0.17 20.20 9.94
C VAL A 245 -1.23 20.22 10.58
N ILE A 246 -1.45 19.29 11.50
CA ILE A 246 -2.72 19.13 12.23
C ILE A 246 -2.69 19.80 13.60
N GLY A 247 -1.51 20.04 14.17
CA GLY A 247 -1.38 20.58 15.51
C GLY A 247 0.04 20.86 15.91
N TYR A 248 0.19 21.26 17.16
CA TYR A 248 1.45 21.57 17.80
C TYR A 248 1.48 20.92 19.17
N ARG A 249 2.63 20.41 19.59
CA ARG A 249 2.87 20.00 20.98
C ARG A 249 3.75 21.04 21.65
N ILE A 250 3.42 21.35 22.90
CA ILE A 250 4.18 22.26 23.74
C ILE A 250 4.85 21.44 24.82
N TYR A 251 6.15 21.68 25.00
CA TYR A 251 6.96 21.03 26.00
C TYR A 251 7.54 22.06 26.96
N GLN A 252 7.61 21.70 28.24
CA GLN A 252 8.36 22.41 29.28
C GLN A 252 9.64 21.64 29.59
N VAL A 253 10.77 22.33 29.71
CA VAL A 253 12.01 21.73 30.18
C VAL A 253 12.02 21.68 31.71
N ILE A 254 12.05 20.48 32.27
CA ILE A 254 12.12 20.25 33.72
C ILE A 254 13.30 19.32 33.98
N ASP A 255 14.28 19.78 34.78
CA ASP A 255 15.50 19.02 35.10
C ASP A 255 16.27 18.49 33.88
N GLY A 256 16.17 19.19 32.74
CA GLY A 256 16.80 18.82 31.47
C GLY A 256 15.98 17.84 30.62
N GLU A 257 14.79 17.44 31.05
CA GLU A 257 13.86 16.60 30.30
C GLU A 257 12.73 17.45 29.70
N ASN A 258 12.31 17.10 28.47
CA ASN A 258 11.18 17.73 27.80
C ASN A 258 9.88 17.06 28.23
N VAL A 259 9.13 17.72 29.10
CA VAL A 259 7.83 17.25 29.59
C VAL A 259 6.72 17.82 28.73
N HIS A 260 5.91 16.96 28.11
CA HIS A 260 4.75 17.38 27.32
C HIS A 260 3.73 18.10 28.22
N LEU A 261 3.33 19.30 27.82
CA LEU A 261 2.43 20.17 28.57
C LEU A 261 1.03 20.17 27.98
N GLU A 262 0.92 20.49 26.69
CA GLU A 262 -0.37 20.68 26.01
C GLU A 262 -0.21 20.48 24.51
N SER A 263 -1.33 20.20 23.84
CA SER A 263 -1.43 20.05 22.40
C SER A 263 -2.47 20.98 21.81
N VAL A 264 -2.09 21.73 20.78
CA VAL A 264 -2.88 22.82 20.21
C VAL A 264 -3.19 22.54 18.73
N PRO A 265 -4.47 22.41 18.33
CA PRO A 265 -4.85 22.17 16.94
C PRO A 265 -4.35 23.25 15.97
N SER A 266 -4.10 22.90 14.71
CA SER A 266 -3.58 23.82 13.70
C SER A 266 -4.53 24.98 13.36
N HIS A 267 -5.83 24.82 13.60
CA HIS A 267 -6.82 25.90 13.47
C HIS A 267 -6.98 26.78 14.72
N ALA A 268 -6.45 26.37 15.88
CA ALA A 268 -6.55 27.13 17.13
C ALA A 268 -5.56 28.30 17.16
N ARG A 269 -5.75 29.24 18.08
CA ARG A 269 -4.80 30.36 18.28
C ARG A 269 -3.43 29.81 18.67
N LYS A 270 -2.36 30.36 18.08
CA LYS A 270 -0.96 29.97 18.38
C LYS A 270 -0.45 30.64 19.64
N SER A 271 -1.18 30.38 20.71
CA SER A 271 -0.91 30.91 22.02
C SER A 271 -1.56 30.04 23.08
N ILE A 272 -0.82 29.74 24.14
CA ILE A 272 -1.32 29.12 25.36
C ILE A 272 -0.86 29.91 26.58
N GLU A 273 -1.55 29.72 27.69
CA GLU A 273 -1.09 30.16 29.00
C GLU A 273 -0.22 29.06 29.61
N VAL A 274 0.99 29.41 30.05
CA VAL A 274 1.96 28.48 30.63
C VAL A 274 2.03 28.62 32.15
N PRO A 275 2.37 27.53 32.87
CA PRO A 275 2.33 27.53 34.33
C PRO A 275 3.47 28.31 35.00
N ASP A 276 4.61 28.52 34.31
CA ASP A 276 5.79 29.17 34.88
C ASP A 276 6.48 30.07 33.85
N GLU A 277 6.47 31.39 34.08
CA GLU A 277 7.11 32.38 33.21
C GLU A 277 8.66 32.30 33.19
N ARG A 278 9.27 31.49 34.06
CA ARG A 278 10.73 31.31 34.16
C ARG A 278 11.22 29.99 33.58
N ALA A 279 10.31 29.13 33.17
CA ALA A 279 10.66 27.86 32.57
C ALA A 279 10.99 28.03 31.08
N THR A 280 11.76 27.09 30.55
CA THR A 280 12.06 27.02 29.12
C THR A 280 11.00 26.18 28.43
N TYR A 281 10.50 26.67 27.29
CA TYR A 281 9.51 25.97 26.48
C TYR A 281 10.00 25.74 25.05
N TYR A 282 9.47 24.68 24.45
CA TYR A 282 9.62 24.37 23.03
C TYR A 282 8.28 24.04 22.41
N VAL A 283 8.15 24.30 21.12
CA VAL A 283 6.98 23.93 20.32
C VAL A 283 7.43 23.09 19.15
N THR A 284 6.72 22.00 18.88
CA THR A 284 6.88 21.16 17.69
C THR A 284 5.60 21.20 16.85
N ALA A 285 5.70 20.91 15.56
CA ALA A 285 4.56 20.71 14.68
C ALA A 285 4.29 19.21 14.50
N ILE A 286 3.02 18.83 14.44
CA ILE A 286 2.57 17.46 14.19
C ILE A 286 1.79 17.42 12.88
N ASP A 287 2.08 16.45 12.01
CA ASP A 287 1.34 16.23 10.75
C ASP A 287 0.24 15.16 10.84
N ARG A 288 -0.50 15.00 9.74
CA ARG A 288 -1.60 14.02 9.59
C ARG A 288 -1.17 12.56 9.79
N LEU A 289 0.13 12.27 9.74
CA LEU A 289 0.71 10.93 9.89
C LEU A 289 1.27 10.69 11.29
N GLY A 290 1.27 11.73 12.14
CA GLY A 290 1.82 11.66 13.49
C GLY A 290 3.30 11.98 13.56
N ASN A 291 3.92 12.42 12.46
CA ASN A 291 5.31 12.85 12.49
C ASN A 291 5.41 14.16 13.26
N GLU A 292 6.50 14.30 13.99
CA GLU A 292 6.79 15.46 14.81
C GLU A 292 8.03 16.17 14.29
N SER A 293 7.96 17.50 14.15
CA SER A 293 9.11 18.31 13.76
C SER A 293 10.22 18.24 14.81
N SER A 294 11.42 18.66 14.43
CA SER A 294 12.42 19.03 15.45
C SER A 294 11.85 20.13 16.38
N PRO A 295 12.30 20.22 17.64
CA PRO A 295 11.91 21.30 18.55
C PRO A 295 12.26 22.67 17.98
N SER A 296 11.42 23.67 18.27
CA SER A 296 11.76 25.08 18.04
C SER A 296 13.05 25.49 18.74
N GLU A 297 13.54 26.70 18.43
CA GLU A 297 14.45 27.37 19.35
C GLU A 297 13.76 27.56 20.71
N ALA A 298 14.55 27.49 21.78
CA ALA A 298 14.08 27.63 23.15
C ALA A 298 13.58 29.05 23.36
N THR A 299 12.55 29.21 24.19
CA THR A 299 12.21 30.55 24.70
C THR A 299 13.39 31.10 25.52
N GLU A 300 13.86 32.30 25.16
CA GLU A 300 14.82 33.09 25.96
C GLU A 300 14.15 33.82 27.13
#